data_AF-A0A9P6B0T6-F1
#
_entry.id   AF-A0A9P6B0T6-F1
#
_cell.length_a   1.000
_cell.length_b   1.000
_cell.length_c   1.000
_cell.angle_alpha   90.00
_cell.angle_beta   90.00
_cell.angle_gamma   90.00
#
_symmetry.space_group_name_H-M   'P 1'
#
loop_
_entity.id
_entity.type
_entity.pdbx_description
1 polymer ?
#
loop_
_entity_poly.entity_id
_entity_poly.type
_entity_poly.pdbx_seq_one_letter_code
_entity_poly.pdbx_strand_id
1 'polypeptide(L)'
;MTRLRTKLKLSKTHIEHLDGTLKSYSSQLILQNLYCKKITNQLQHREDKAKPTKNIAVKLNATTGLLVSCQETEDLVKGVWAARQKAANEKAVHMERAAAAKASVTLKKVAIKEWKRSRAKQLAVWEKEIVVWSEMTKDWPKGKQKPKHPIKPPVHTPKKVAGDSDGGEEIMDLDVVGDENGSGESLEDDGEGL
;
A
#
# COMPACT_ATOMS: atom_id res chain seq x y z
N MET A 1 -36.46 -0.52 -43.27
CA MET A 1 -37.17 -0.87 -42.01
C MET A 1 -37.05 -2.35 -41.62
N THR A 2 -37.23 -3.32 -42.54
CA THR A 2 -37.23 -4.78 -42.23
C THR A 2 -35.88 -5.35 -41.80
N ARG A 3 -34.77 -4.95 -42.44
CA ARG A 3 -33.40 -5.42 -42.14
C ARG A 3 -32.90 -5.06 -40.74
N LEU A 4 -33.29 -3.91 -40.21
CA LEU A 4 -32.91 -3.49 -38.85
C LEU A 4 -33.67 -4.29 -37.79
N ARG A 5 -34.96 -4.56 -38.03
CA ARG A 5 -35.79 -5.36 -37.13
C ARG A 5 -35.31 -6.82 -37.07
N THR A 6 -34.88 -7.41 -38.19
CA THR A 6 -34.34 -8.78 -38.19
C THR A 6 -32.99 -8.85 -37.47
N LYS A 7 -32.09 -7.88 -37.68
CA LYS A 7 -30.83 -7.78 -36.93
C LYS A 7 -31.04 -7.66 -35.41
N LEU A 8 -32.01 -6.84 -35.00
CA LEU A 8 -32.32 -6.65 -33.57
C LEU A 8 -32.95 -7.89 -32.94
N LYS A 9 -33.79 -8.63 -33.68
CA LYS A 9 -34.30 -9.94 -33.22
C LYS A 9 -33.17 -10.96 -33.07
N LEU A 10 -32.24 -11.03 -34.03
CA LEU A 10 -31.10 -11.93 -33.99
C LEU A 10 -30.15 -11.61 -32.82
N SER A 11 -29.87 -10.33 -32.57
CA SER A 11 -29.04 -9.94 -31.43
C SER A 11 -29.70 -10.28 -30.10
N LYS A 12 -31.03 -10.12 -29.99
CA LYS A 12 -31.78 -10.53 -28.80
C LYS A 12 -31.67 -12.03 -28.55
N THR A 13 -31.87 -12.87 -29.58
CA THR A 13 -31.73 -14.32 -29.44
C THR A 13 -30.30 -14.74 -29.08
N HIS A 14 -29.29 -14.02 -29.59
CA HIS A 14 -27.90 -14.30 -29.24
C HIS A 14 -27.60 -13.98 -27.77
N ILE A 15 -28.11 -12.85 -27.26
CA ILE A 15 -27.98 -12.48 -25.84
C ILE A 15 -28.69 -13.49 -24.94
N GLU A 16 -29.90 -13.91 -25.30
CA GLU A 16 -30.66 -14.92 -24.54
C GLU A 16 -29.93 -16.28 -24.52
N HIS A 17 -29.32 -16.69 -25.64
CA HIS A 17 -28.51 -17.90 -25.70
C HIS A 17 -27.26 -17.81 -24.80
N LEU A 18 -26.55 -16.68 -24.83
CA LEU A 18 -25.37 -16.46 -23.99
C LEU A 18 -25.74 -16.47 -22.50
N ASP A 19 -26.86 -15.84 -22.11
CA ASP A 19 -27.35 -15.87 -20.73
C ASP A 19 -27.72 -17.28 -20.27
N GLY A 20 -28.39 -18.07 -21.13
CA GLY A 20 -28.68 -19.48 -20.85
C GLY A 20 -27.41 -20.32 -20.69
N THR A 21 -26.42 -20.08 -21.54
CA THR A 21 -25.11 -20.75 -21.48
C THR A 21 -24.38 -20.41 -20.17
N LEU A 22 -24.35 -19.14 -19.79
CA LEU A 22 -23.75 -18.66 -18.54
C LEU A 22 -24.38 -19.32 -17.31
N LYS A 23 -25.73 -19.39 -17.28
CA LYS A 23 -26.48 -20.04 -16.20
C LYS A 23 -26.18 -21.54 -16.10
N SER A 24 -26.02 -22.22 -17.24
CA SER A 24 -25.62 -23.63 -17.28
C SER A 24 -24.22 -23.83 -16.71
N TYR A 25 -23.23 -23.03 -17.14
CA TYR A 25 -21.86 -23.10 -16.61
C TYR A 25 -21.79 -22.79 -15.12
N SER A 26 -22.53 -21.78 -14.65
CA SER A 26 -22.62 -21.45 -13.22
C SER A 26 -23.15 -22.65 -12.41
N SER A 27 -24.18 -23.32 -12.92
CA SER A 27 -24.76 -24.51 -12.28
C SER A 27 -23.76 -25.69 -12.26
N GLN A 28 -23.01 -25.90 -13.34
CA GLN A 28 -21.95 -26.91 -13.42
C GLN A 28 -20.82 -26.63 -12.41
N LEU A 29 -20.39 -25.37 -12.27
CA LEU A 29 -19.38 -24.98 -11.29
C LEU A 29 -19.85 -25.21 -9.85
N ILE A 30 -21.11 -24.92 -9.55
CA ILE A 30 -21.69 -25.21 -8.22
C ILE A 30 -21.67 -26.72 -7.95
N LEU A 31 -22.10 -27.52 -8.91
CA LEU A 31 -22.07 -28.98 -8.78
C LEU A 31 -20.64 -29.51 -8.59
N GLN A 32 -19.69 -29.07 -9.42
CA GLN A 32 -18.29 -29.46 -9.29
C GLN A 32 -17.73 -29.10 -7.92
N ASN A 33 -18.02 -27.90 -7.41
CA ASN A 33 -17.59 -27.50 -6.07
C ASN A 33 -18.16 -28.40 -4.97
N LEU A 34 -19.44 -28.81 -5.07
CA LEU A 34 -20.04 -29.75 -4.13
C LEU A 34 -19.39 -31.14 -4.21
N TYR A 35 -19.09 -31.62 -5.42
CA TYR A 35 -18.37 -32.89 -5.62
C TYR A 35 -16.95 -32.83 -5.03
N CYS A 36 -16.21 -31.75 -5.27
CA CYS A 36 -14.88 -31.55 -4.69
C CYS A 36 -14.94 -31.59 -3.16
N LYS A 37 -15.87 -30.85 -2.54
CA LYS A 37 -16.06 -30.89 -1.07
C LYS A 37 -16.34 -32.29 -0.57
N LYS A 38 -17.19 -33.06 -1.26
CA LYS A 38 -17.51 -34.43 -0.87
C LYS A 38 -16.28 -35.34 -0.94
N ILE A 39 -15.48 -35.24 -2.00
CA ILE A 39 -14.24 -36.02 -2.17
C ILE A 39 -13.23 -35.63 -1.10
N THR A 40 -13.01 -34.33 -0.85
CA THR A 40 -12.11 -33.85 0.20
C THR A 40 -12.50 -34.40 1.57
N ASN A 41 -13.79 -34.35 1.93
CA ASN A 41 -14.27 -34.89 3.20
C ASN A 41 -14.09 -36.42 3.29
N GLN A 42 -14.25 -37.14 2.18
CA GLN A 42 -14.01 -38.59 2.14
C GLN A 42 -12.53 -38.94 2.27
N LEU A 43 -11.64 -38.16 1.65
CA LEU A 43 -10.18 -38.32 1.78
C LEU A 43 -9.73 -38.02 3.21
N GLN A 44 -10.18 -36.90 3.77
CA GLN A 44 -9.87 -36.53 5.15
C GLN A 44 -10.34 -37.61 6.14
N HIS A 45 -11.57 -38.11 5.99
CA HIS A 45 -12.07 -39.18 6.84
C HIS A 45 -11.30 -40.52 6.65
N ARG A 46 -10.72 -40.77 5.46
CA ARG A 46 -9.83 -41.91 5.25
C ARG A 46 -8.47 -41.69 5.90
N GLU A 47 -7.91 -40.49 5.85
CA GLU A 47 -6.68 -40.11 6.54
C GLU A 47 -6.86 -40.20 8.06
N ASP A 48 -7.96 -39.66 8.60
CA ASP A 48 -8.27 -39.70 10.03
C ASP A 48 -8.48 -41.14 10.55
N LYS A 49 -9.06 -42.03 9.73
CA LYS A 49 -9.26 -43.45 10.09
C LYS A 49 -8.04 -44.33 9.81
N ALA A 50 -7.16 -43.91 8.92
CA ALA A 50 -5.85 -44.52 8.74
C ALA A 50 -4.97 -44.11 9.92
N LYS A 51 -5.05 -44.85 11.03
CA LYS A 51 -4.00 -44.81 12.06
C LYS A 51 -2.65 -44.92 11.35
N PRO A 52 -1.61 -44.17 11.76
CA PRO A 52 -0.28 -44.32 11.20
C PRO A 52 0.20 -45.72 11.56
N THR A 53 -0.05 -46.67 10.66
CA THR A 53 0.64 -47.95 10.68
C THR A 53 2.07 -47.54 10.38
N LYS A 54 2.93 -47.67 11.39
CA LYS A 54 4.36 -47.43 11.33
C LYS A 54 5.01 -48.40 10.33
N ASN A 55 4.73 -48.23 9.05
CA ASN A 55 5.60 -48.70 8.00
C ASN A 55 6.75 -47.71 8.00
N ILE A 56 7.77 -48.02 8.79
CA ILE A 56 9.07 -47.34 8.75
C ILE A 56 9.65 -47.68 7.38
N ALA A 57 9.18 -46.99 6.34
CA ALA A 57 9.77 -47.04 5.02
C ALA A 57 11.03 -46.18 5.09
N VAL A 58 12.13 -46.76 5.53
CA VAL A 58 13.42 -46.09 5.54
C VAL A 58 13.75 -45.70 4.10
N LYS A 59 13.66 -44.41 3.77
CA LYS A 59 14.08 -43.89 2.46
C LYS A 59 15.49 -43.31 2.62
N LEU A 60 16.37 -43.73 1.72
CA LEU A 60 17.74 -43.24 1.64
C LEU A 60 17.71 -41.79 1.14
N ASN A 61 18.22 -40.87 1.93
CA ASN A 61 18.32 -39.48 1.52
C ASN A 61 19.47 -39.34 0.51
N ALA A 62 19.15 -39.11 -0.77
CA ALA A 62 20.10 -39.16 -1.87
C ALA A 62 21.21 -38.08 -1.80
N THR A 63 21.02 -37.01 -1.01
CA THR A 63 21.97 -35.90 -0.87
C THR A 63 22.95 -36.04 0.28
N THR A 64 22.62 -36.79 1.33
CA THR A 64 23.50 -36.95 2.51
C THR A 64 23.92 -38.39 2.78
N GLY A 65 23.35 -39.37 2.06
CA GLY A 65 23.64 -40.78 2.25
C GLY A 65 23.15 -41.37 3.59
N LEU A 66 22.43 -40.59 4.40
CA LEU A 66 21.92 -41.03 5.69
C LEU A 66 20.55 -41.72 5.54
N LEU A 67 20.39 -42.86 6.21
CA LEU A 67 19.11 -43.53 6.40
C LEU A 67 18.34 -42.78 7.50
N VAL A 68 17.29 -42.07 7.10
CA VAL A 68 16.47 -41.25 8.00
C VAL A 68 15.06 -41.86 8.01
N SER A 69 14.46 -42.00 9.19
CA SER A 69 13.08 -42.49 9.33
C SER A 69 12.11 -41.55 8.60
N CYS A 70 11.02 -42.05 7.99
CA CYS A 70 9.99 -41.20 7.40
C CYS A 70 9.54 -40.08 8.37
N GLN A 71 9.43 -40.40 9.66
CA GLN A 71 9.06 -39.44 10.69
C GLN A 71 10.07 -38.29 10.80
N GLU A 72 11.36 -38.60 10.81
CA GLU A 72 12.44 -37.61 10.87
C GLU A 72 12.50 -36.77 9.59
N THR A 73 12.18 -37.35 8.42
CA THR A 73 12.07 -36.58 7.18
C THR A 73 10.87 -35.63 7.18
N GLU A 74 9.72 -36.06 7.71
CA GLU A 74 8.55 -35.20 7.86
C GLU A 74 8.82 -34.06 8.84
N ASP A 75 9.50 -34.33 9.95
CA ASP A 75 9.82 -33.33 10.96
C ASP A 75 10.87 -32.33 10.43
N LEU A 76 11.84 -32.78 9.63
CA LEU A 76 12.76 -31.89 8.90
C LEU A 76 12.03 -31.03 7.87
N VAL A 77 11.11 -31.61 7.09
CA VAL A 77 10.32 -30.85 6.10
C VAL A 77 9.43 -29.82 6.79
N LYS A 78 8.76 -30.20 7.89
CA LYS A 78 7.94 -29.29 8.71
C LYS A 78 8.81 -28.18 9.33
N GLY A 79 10.00 -28.52 9.84
CA GLY A 79 10.95 -27.56 10.40
C GLY A 79 11.47 -26.56 9.36
N VAL A 80 11.86 -27.04 8.17
CA VAL A 80 12.32 -26.17 7.07
C VAL A 80 11.19 -25.29 6.54
N TRP A 81 9.96 -25.82 6.44
CA TRP A 81 8.80 -25.05 6.01
C TRP A 81 8.43 -23.98 7.04
N ALA A 82 8.41 -24.32 8.33
CA ALA A 82 8.19 -23.37 9.42
C ALA A 82 9.27 -22.28 9.48
N ALA A 83 10.54 -22.64 9.28
CA ALA A 83 11.64 -21.68 9.21
C ALA A 83 11.51 -20.72 8.02
N ARG A 84 11.13 -21.23 6.84
CA ARG A 84 10.83 -20.41 5.66
C ARG A 84 9.64 -19.47 5.89
N GLN A 85 8.59 -19.96 6.54
CA GLN A 85 7.41 -19.18 6.83
C GLN A 85 7.70 -18.07 7.86
N LYS A 86 8.49 -18.38 8.89
CA LYS A 86 8.96 -17.40 9.87
C LYS A 86 9.81 -16.31 9.21
N ALA A 87 10.76 -16.67 8.36
CA ALA A 87 11.59 -15.71 7.62
C ALA A 87 10.76 -14.85 6.64
N ALA A 88 9.73 -15.43 6.00
CA ALA A 88 8.82 -14.66 5.14
C ALA A 88 7.99 -13.66 5.95
N ASN A 89 7.49 -14.06 7.13
CA ASN A 89 6.74 -13.19 8.03
C ASN A 89 7.62 -12.05 8.57
N GLU A 90 8.87 -12.33 8.97
CA GLU A 90 9.82 -11.32 9.42
C GLU A 90 10.12 -10.29 8.31
N LYS A 91 10.31 -10.74 7.07
CA LYS A 91 10.47 -9.84 5.91
C LYS A 91 9.22 -8.98 5.68
N ALA A 92 8.03 -9.56 5.79
CA ALA A 92 6.77 -8.82 5.63
C ALA A 92 6.64 -7.72 6.69
N VAL A 93 6.89 -8.04 7.97
CA VAL A 93 6.88 -7.07 9.08
C VAL A 93 7.91 -5.97 8.87
N HIS A 94 9.13 -6.31 8.41
CA HIS A 94 10.15 -5.30 8.09
C HIS A 94 9.71 -4.36 6.97
N MET A 95 9.12 -4.89 5.89
CA MET A 95 8.61 -4.08 4.80
C MET A 95 7.45 -3.17 5.25
N GLU A 96 6.56 -3.67 6.11
CA GLU A 96 5.47 -2.88 6.68
C GLU A 96 5.99 -1.73 7.55
N ARG A 97 6.98 -2.01 8.42
CA ARG A 97 7.63 -0.97 9.25
C ARG A 97 8.32 0.09 8.39
N ALA A 98 9.04 -0.32 7.34
CA ALA A 98 9.69 0.60 6.42
C ALA A 98 8.67 1.47 5.65
N ALA A 99 7.54 0.89 5.23
CA ALA A 99 6.46 1.63 4.58
C ALA A 99 5.80 2.64 5.55
N ALA A 100 5.53 2.23 6.79
CA ALA A 100 4.98 3.10 7.83
C ALA A 100 5.93 4.27 8.17
N ALA A 101 7.24 4.01 8.25
CA ALA A 101 8.25 5.05 8.46
C ALA A 101 8.24 6.07 7.31
N LYS A 102 8.25 5.61 6.05
CA LYS A 102 8.15 6.49 4.87
C LYS A 102 6.87 7.31 4.86
N ALA A 103 5.72 6.69 5.19
CA ALA A 103 4.43 7.38 5.30
C ALA A 103 4.42 8.45 6.41
N SER A 104 5.09 8.21 7.53
CA SER A 104 5.19 9.20 8.62
C SER A 104 5.99 10.45 8.19
N VAL A 105 7.06 10.26 7.41
CA VAL A 105 7.89 11.35 6.90
C VAL A 105 7.13 12.17 5.86
N THR A 106 6.38 11.52 4.97
CA THR A 106 5.56 12.24 3.98
C THR A 106 4.45 13.04 4.65
N LEU A 107 3.74 12.46 5.64
CA LEU A 107 2.73 13.18 6.42
C LEU A 107 3.32 14.39 7.14
N LYS A 108 4.49 14.26 7.77
CA LYS A 108 5.19 15.40 8.41
C LYS A 108 5.52 16.50 7.39
N LYS A 109 6.01 16.14 6.20
CA LYS A 109 6.31 17.11 5.12
C LYS A 109 5.06 17.83 4.63
N VAL A 110 3.95 17.11 4.45
CA VAL A 110 2.66 17.70 4.04
C VAL A 110 2.14 18.65 5.12
N ALA A 111 2.14 18.23 6.39
CA ALA A 111 1.70 19.07 7.50
C ALA A 111 2.52 20.36 7.62
N ILE A 112 3.85 20.31 7.43
CA ILE A 112 4.69 21.51 7.40
C ILE A 112 4.34 22.42 6.22
N LYS A 113 4.12 21.87 5.02
CA LYS A 113 3.72 22.65 3.84
C LYS A 113 2.36 23.31 4.03
N GLU A 114 1.37 22.60 4.56
CA GLU A 114 0.04 23.15 4.85
C GLU A 114 0.09 24.23 5.93
N TRP A 115 0.86 24.00 7.00
CA TRP A 115 1.07 25.02 8.03
C TRP A 115 1.68 26.30 7.46
N LYS A 116 2.72 26.20 6.62
CA LYS A 116 3.32 27.36 5.95
C LYS A 116 2.30 28.11 5.09
N ARG A 117 1.48 27.38 4.32
CA ARG A 117 0.40 27.97 3.48
C ARG A 117 -0.67 28.67 4.32
N SER A 118 -1.13 28.01 5.38
CA SER A 118 -2.15 28.57 6.29
C SER A 118 -1.64 29.83 6.98
N ARG A 119 -0.39 29.80 7.48
CA ARG A 119 0.26 30.94 8.11
C ARG A 119 0.44 32.12 7.15
N ALA A 120 0.83 31.86 5.90
CA ALA A 120 0.93 32.91 4.87
C ALA A 120 -0.44 33.58 4.61
N LYS A 121 -1.52 32.80 4.54
CA LYS A 121 -2.89 33.35 4.41
C LYS A 121 -3.29 34.20 5.62
N GLN A 122 -3.02 33.72 6.83
CA GLN A 122 -3.32 34.46 8.06
C GLN A 122 -2.53 35.79 8.15
N LEU A 123 -1.25 35.77 7.76
CA LEU A 123 -0.44 36.99 7.71
C LEU A 123 -0.98 37.99 6.66
N ALA A 124 -1.37 37.53 5.48
CA ALA A 124 -1.96 38.40 4.46
C ALA A 124 -3.28 39.04 4.90
N VAL A 125 -4.11 38.32 5.66
CA VAL A 125 -5.33 38.90 6.26
C VAL A 125 -4.96 39.94 7.32
N TRP A 126 -4.03 39.61 8.21
CA TRP A 126 -3.57 40.52 9.26
C TRP A 126 -2.95 41.81 8.70
N GLU A 127 -2.15 41.72 7.63
CA GLU A 127 -1.58 42.89 6.94
C GLU A 127 -2.66 43.80 6.37
N LYS A 128 -3.73 43.22 5.78
CA LYS A 128 -4.89 44.01 5.33
C LYS A 128 -5.62 44.68 6.49
N GLU A 129 -5.81 43.98 7.60
CA GLU A 129 -6.42 44.53 8.81
C GLU A 129 -5.60 45.68 9.40
N ILE A 130 -4.27 45.62 9.35
CA ILE A 130 -3.40 46.73 9.77
C ILE A 130 -3.63 47.96 8.91
N VAL A 131 -3.67 47.81 7.58
CA VAL A 131 -3.88 48.94 6.68
C VAL A 131 -5.20 49.63 7.01
N VAL A 132 -6.29 48.87 7.13
CA VAL A 132 -7.61 49.38 7.53
C VAL A 132 -7.58 50.05 8.90
N TRP A 133 -6.92 49.43 9.88
CA TRP A 133 -6.78 50.00 11.23
C TRP A 133 -5.98 51.31 11.22
N SER A 134 -4.91 51.36 10.42
CA SER A 134 -4.06 52.55 10.28
C SER A 134 -4.82 53.70 9.63
N GLU A 135 -5.68 53.42 8.66
CA GLU A 135 -6.56 54.43 8.04
C GLU A 135 -7.62 54.90 9.03
N MET A 136 -8.29 53.98 9.72
CA MET A 136 -9.35 54.30 10.69
C MET A 136 -8.85 55.14 11.87
N THR A 137 -7.56 55.04 12.22
CA THR A 137 -6.98 55.74 13.37
C THR A 137 -6.31 57.08 13.04
N LYS A 138 -6.16 57.43 11.75
CA LYS A 138 -5.62 58.74 11.30
C LYS A 138 -6.45 59.91 11.83
N ASP A 139 -7.78 59.79 11.75
CA ASP A 139 -8.72 60.84 12.15
C ASP A 139 -9.31 60.60 13.56
N TRP A 140 -8.66 59.78 14.38
CA TRP A 140 -9.20 59.44 15.70
C TRP A 140 -9.25 60.67 16.62
N PRO A 141 -10.39 60.97 17.28
CA PRO A 141 -10.54 62.16 18.11
C PRO A 141 -9.49 62.24 19.23
N LYS A 142 -8.83 63.39 19.35
CA LYS A 142 -7.90 63.68 20.45
C LYS A 142 -8.64 63.62 21.78
N GLY A 143 -8.11 62.87 22.75
CA GLY A 143 -8.70 62.69 24.09
C GLY A 143 -9.58 61.43 24.25
N LYS A 144 -9.88 60.68 23.19
CA LYS A 144 -10.53 59.36 23.29
C LYS A 144 -9.50 58.24 23.21
N GLN A 145 -9.74 57.15 23.95
CA GLN A 145 -8.89 55.96 23.92
C GLN A 145 -8.95 55.34 22.51
N LYS A 146 -7.77 55.14 21.89
CA LYS A 146 -7.69 54.53 20.56
C LYS A 146 -8.07 53.05 20.64
N PRO A 147 -8.70 52.48 19.60
CA PRO A 147 -8.94 51.05 19.52
C PRO A 147 -7.61 50.30 19.58
N LYS A 148 -7.62 49.06 20.07
CA LYS A 148 -6.39 48.25 20.16
C LYS A 148 -5.96 47.80 18.77
N HIS A 149 -4.66 47.79 18.51
CA HIS A 149 -4.09 47.29 17.26
C HIS A 149 -4.36 45.78 17.13
N PRO A 150 -4.67 45.27 15.92
CA PRO A 150 -4.82 43.84 15.69
C PRO A 150 -3.54 43.09 16.09
N ILE A 151 -3.68 42.01 16.86
CA ILE A 151 -2.54 41.22 17.37
C ILE A 151 -2.05 40.29 16.27
N LYS A 152 -0.73 40.25 16.05
CA LYS A 152 -0.11 39.36 15.05
C LYS A 152 -0.46 37.89 15.36
N PRO A 153 -0.83 37.07 14.36
CA PRO A 153 -1.16 35.67 14.59
C PRO A 153 -0.03 34.91 15.30
N PRO A 154 -0.35 34.08 16.31
CA PRO A 154 0.66 33.36 17.09
C PRO A 154 1.39 32.32 16.25
N VAL A 155 2.68 32.16 16.53
CA VAL A 155 3.55 31.20 15.85
C VAL A 155 3.49 29.86 16.57
N HIS A 156 2.45 29.09 16.30
CA HIS A 156 2.43 27.70 16.75
C HIS A 156 3.21 26.85 15.76
N THR A 157 4.50 26.66 16.01
CA THR A 157 5.29 25.65 15.29
C THR A 157 4.75 24.26 15.62
N PRO A 158 4.59 23.35 14.62
CA PRO A 158 4.22 21.98 14.91
C PRO A 158 5.23 21.38 15.89
N LYS A 159 4.73 20.86 17.02
CA LYS A 159 5.53 20.30 18.11
C LYS A 159 6.42 19.20 17.53
N LYS A 160 7.74 19.36 17.64
CA LYS A 160 8.69 18.28 17.31
C LYS A 160 8.36 17.13 18.27
N VAL A 161 7.66 16.12 17.79
CA VAL A 161 7.54 14.86 18.53
C VAL A 161 8.93 14.24 18.44
N ALA A 162 9.70 14.35 19.52
CA ALA A 162 10.91 13.57 19.71
C ALA A 162 10.48 12.10 19.64
N GLY A 163 10.80 11.45 18.53
CA GLY A 163 10.75 10.00 18.49
C GLY A 163 12.02 9.53 19.17
N ASP A 164 11.88 8.77 20.25
CA ASP A 164 12.92 7.86 20.70
C ASP A 164 13.30 6.99 19.49
N SER A 165 14.41 7.35 18.87
CA SER A 165 15.06 6.55 17.84
C SER A 165 16.34 6.03 18.46
N ASP A 166 16.20 4.96 19.22
CA ASP A 166 17.27 3.99 19.37
C ASP A 166 17.45 3.30 18.01
N GLY A 167 18.67 3.31 17.48
CA GLY A 167 19.01 2.83 16.14
C GLY A 167 19.53 3.94 15.24
N GLY A 168 20.83 4.20 15.36
CA GLY A 168 21.55 5.20 14.60
C GLY A 168 21.62 4.87 13.11
N GLU A 169 21.42 5.88 12.28
CA GLU A 169 22.00 5.97 10.95
C GLU A 169 22.47 7.42 10.74
N GLU A 170 23.75 7.53 10.44
CA GLU A 170 24.51 8.73 10.14
C GLU A 170 23.87 9.43 8.93
N ILE A 171 23.26 10.60 9.16
CA ILE A 171 22.76 11.44 8.06
C ILE A 171 24.00 12.05 7.41
N MET A 172 24.45 11.46 6.30
CA MET A 172 25.45 12.09 5.43
C MET A 172 24.88 13.42 4.94
N ASP A 173 25.57 14.51 5.29
CA ASP A 173 25.33 15.84 4.77
C ASP A 173 25.50 15.83 3.25
N LEU A 174 24.38 15.82 2.53
CA LEU A 174 24.37 16.00 1.09
C LEU A 174 24.23 17.50 0.82
N ASP A 175 25.38 18.16 0.64
CA ASP A 175 25.46 19.52 0.12
C ASP A 175 24.75 19.57 -1.24
N VAL A 176 23.58 20.22 -1.25
CA VAL A 176 22.87 20.57 -2.48
C VAL A 176 23.62 21.77 -3.09
N VAL A 177 24.65 21.48 -3.88
CA VAL A 177 25.18 22.43 -4.85
C VAL A 177 24.22 22.46 -6.04
N GLY A 178 23.73 23.65 -6.36
CA GLY A 178 22.71 23.87 -7.36
C GLY A 178 23.19 23.57 -8.78
N ASP A 179 22.33 22.94 -9.56
CA ASP A 179 22.46 22.89 -11.01
C ASP A 179 21.59 23.99 -11.63
N GLU A 180 22.28 24.99 -12.17
CA GLU A 180 21.76 25.86 -13.21
C GLU A 180 21.67 25.09 -14.54
N ASN A 181 20.65 25.42 -15.32
CA ASN A 181 20.39 25.08 -16.71
C ASN A 181 21.57 24.52 -17.54
N GLY A 182 21.30 23.41 -18.25
CA GLY A 182 22.11 22.94 -19.37
C GLY A 182 21.30 22.13 -20.37
N SER A 183 20.74 22.81 -21.36
CA SER A 183 20.12 22.28 -22.58
C SER A 183 21.09 21.45 -23.45
N GLY A 184 20.57 20.41 -24.11
CA GLY A 184 21.22 19.68 -25.21
C GLY A 184 20.76 18.22 -25.20
N GLU A 185 19.68 17.85 -25.90
CA GLU A 185 19.66 17.51 -27.32
C GLU A 185 20.71 16.43 -27.68
N SER A 186 20.25 15.18 -27.77
CA SER A 186 20.44 14.34 -28.97
C SER A 186 19.72 12.99 -28.79
N LEU A 187 18.77 12.79 -29.69
CA LEU A 187 18.03 11.57 -29.97
C LEU A 187 18.88 10.76 -30.95
N GLU A 188 19.43 9.62 -30.55
CA GLU A 188 19.82 8.57 -31.50
C GLU A 188 19.38 7.21 -30.96
N ASP A 189 18.34 6.74 -31.64
CA ASP A 189 17.92 5.35 -31.78
C ASP A 189 18.99 4.56 -32.56
N ASP A 190 18.80 3.25 -32.58
CA ASP A 190 19.50 2.22 -33.39
C ASP A 190 20.44 1.29 -32.61
N GLY A 191 20.02 0.03 -32.49
CA GLY A 191 20.96 -1.06 -32.26
C GLY A 191 20.36 -2.36 -31.73
N GLU A 192 19.56 -3.03 -32.56
CA GLU A 192 19.36 -4.47 -32.44
C GLU A 192 20.71 -5.22 -32.38
N GLY A 193 20.79 -6.29 -31.59
CA GLY A 193 21.97 -7.15 -31.56
C GLY A 193 21.85 -8.36 -30.63
N LEU A 194 21.10 -9.36 -31.11
CA LEU A 194 21.18 -10.81 -30.86
C LEU A 194 21.45 -11.34 -29.44
#